data_AF-A0A7C6UE09-F1
#
_entry.id   AF-A0A7C6UE09-F1
#
_cell.length_a   1.000
_cell.length_b   1.000
_cell.length_c   1.000
_cell.angle_alpha   90.00
_cell.angle_beta   90.00
_cell.angle_gamma   90.00
#
_symmetry.space_group_name_H-M   'P 1'
#
loop_
_entity.id
_entity.type
_entity.pdbx_description
1 polymer ?
#
loop_
_entity_poly.entity_id
_entity_poly.type
_entity_poly.pdbx_seq_one_letter_code
_entity_poly.pdbx_strand_id
1 'polypeptide(L)'
;EPKIEEVAPGTYVLDGLYYLEDLERTTGLRLESENHETIGGFVMDLMGEVPDENTSIEREVVFEACTFRILSVKDRRIEKILLTVAAAESEKEGTAAI
;
A
#
# COMPACT_ATOMS: atom_id res chain seq x y z
N GLU A 1 -11.88 12.62 -3.66
CA GLU A 1 -11.60 11.16 -3.59
C GLU A 1 -10.20 10.95 -3.01
N PRO A 2 -9.89 9.74 -2.47
CA PRO A 2 -8.52 9.37 -2.12
C PRO A 2 -7.63 9.31 -3.37
N LYS A 3 -6.33 9.52 -3.20
CA LYS A 3 -5.35 9.64 -4.30
C LYS A 3 -4.20 8.65 -4.18
N ILE A 4 -3.58 8.41 -5.33
CA ILE A 4 -2.30 7.73 -5.50
C ILE A 4 -1.43 8.54 -6.49
N GLU A 5 -0.13 8.58 -6.26
CA GLU A 5 0.87 9.25 -7.10
C GLU A 5 2.12 8.37 -7.18
N GLU A 6 2.56 7.99 -8.38
CA GLU A 6 3.85 7.32 -8.56
C GLU A 6 4.98 8.37 -8.48
N VAL A 7 5.86 8.23 -7.48
CA VAL A 7 6.96 9.18 -7.22
C VAL A 7 8.32 8.68 -7.72
N ALA A 8 8.43 7.37 -7.93
CA ALA A 8 9.54 6.69 -8.61
C ALA A 8 9.05 5.31 -9.11
N PRO A 9 9.74 4.63 -10.04
CA PRO A 9 9.30 3.34 -10.56
C PRO A 9 8.98 2.33 -9.44
N GLY A 10 7.74 1.85 -9.38
CA GLY A 10 7.28 0.92 -8.35
C GLY A 10 7.17 1.53 -6.93
N THR A 11 7.22 2.86 -6.82
CA THR A 11 7.15 3.60 -5.55
C THR A 11 6.03 4.63 -5.60
N TYR A 12 5.04 4.49 -4.73
CA TYR A 12 3.79 5.24 -4.76
C TYR A 12 3.52 5.95 -3.43
N VAL A 13 3.04 7.18 -3.48
CA VAL A 13 2.43 7.87 -2.33
C VAL A 13 0.92 7.80 -2.48
N LEU A 14 0.24 7.30 -1.45
CA LEU A 14 -1.21 7.07 -1.46
C LEU A 14 -1.85 7.53 -0.16
N ASP A 15 -3.08 8.03 -0.26
CA ASP A 15 -3.92 8.31 0.90
C ASP A 15 -4.37 6.99 1.55
N GLY A 16 -4.41 6.91 2.88
CA GLY A 16 -4.78 5.68 3.60
C GLY A 16 -6.23 5.21 3.39
N LEU A 17 -7.07 6.05 2.78
CA LEU A 17 -8.42 5.72 2.34
C LEU A 17 -8.49 5.17 0.90
N TYR A 18 -7.35 4.98 0.22
CA TYR A 18 -7.32 4.37 -1.11
C TYR A 18 -7.74 2.89 -1.03
N TYR A 19 -8.64 2.47 -1.92
CA TYR A 19 -9.20 1.12 -1.92
C TYR A 19 -8.19 0.10 -2.44
N LEU A 20 -8.23 -1.13 -1.90
CA LEU A 20 -7.36 -2.23 -2.36
C LEU A 20 -7.67 -2.63 -3.80
N GLU A 21 -8.94 -2.64 -4.21
CA GLU A 21 -9.35 -2.89 -5.61
C GLU A 21 -8.78 -1.84 -6.57
N ASP A 22 -8.86 -0.55 -6.22
CA ASP A 22 -8.29 0.52 -7.05
C ASP A 22 -6.75 0.48 -7.07
N LEU A 23 -6.11 0.00 -6.00
CA LEU A 23 -4.66 -0.22 -5.96
C LEU A 23 -4.25 -1.35 -6.92
N GLU A 24 -4.95 -2.48 -6.91
CA GLU A 24 -4.74 -3.58 -7.86
C GLU A 24 -4.93 -3.10 -9.31
N ARG A 25 -5.99 -2.33 -9.58
CA ARG A 25 -6.25 -1.75 -10.92
C ARG A 25 -5.21 -0.73 -11.36
N THR A 26 -4.50 -0.08 -10.43
CA THR A 26 -3.48 0.94 -10.73
C THR A 26 -2.08 0.36 -10.87
N THR A 27 -1.73 -0.62 -10.04
CA THR A 27 -0.35 -1.12 -9.88
C THR A 27 -0.16 -2.58 -10.28
N GLY A 28 -1.25 -3.33 -10.48
CA GLY A 28 -1.25 -4.79 -10.62
C GLY A 28 -1.03 -5.54 -9.31
N LEU A 29 -0.84 -4.84 -8.19
CA LEU A 29 -0.62 -5.44 -6.88
C LEU A 29 -1.95 -5.89 -6.25
N ARG A 30 -2.13 -7.20 -6.13
CA ARG A 30 -3.29 -7.79 -5.45
C ARG A 30 -3.02 -7.92 -3.95
N LEU A 31 -3.64 -7.06 -3.15
CA LEU A 31 -3.67 -7.16 -1.68
C LEU A 31 -5.08 -7.57 -1.25
N GLU A 32 -5.20 -8.68 -0.52
CA GLU A 32 -6.48 -9.21 -0.07
C GLU A 32 -6.62 -9.09 1.46
N SER A 33 -7.81 -8.70 1.93
CA SER A 33 -8.17 -8.67 3.35
C SER A 33 -9.67 -8.87 3.52
N GLU A 34 -10.06 -9.75 4.43
CA GLU A 34 -11.47 -9.94 4.80
C GLU A 34 -12.00 -8.82 5.71
N ASN A 35 -11.10 -8.08 6.37
CA ASN A 35 -11.43 -7.08 7.39
C ASN A 35 -11.40 -5.63 6.86
N HIS A 36 -10.65 -5.37 5.77
CA HIS A 36 -10.31 -4.02 5.36
C HIS A 36 -10.35 -3.82 3.83
N GLU A 37 -11.19 -2.87 3.40
CA GLU A 37 -11.33 -2.48 1.97
C GLU A 37 -10.28 -1.45 1.53
N THR A 38 -9.58 -0.81 2.48
CA THR A 38 -8.65 0.31 2.24
C THR A 38 -7.25 -0.01 2.76
N ILE A 39 -6.25 0.57 2.10
CA ILE A 39 -4.84 0.32 2.38
C ILE A 39 -4.41 0.75 3.78
N GLY A 40 -4.97 1.83 4.34
CA GLY A 40 -4.70 2.24 5.72
C GLY A 40 -5.28 1.26 6.75
N GLY A 41 -6.40 0.59 6.42
CA GLY A 41 -6.93 -0.51 7.24
C GLY A 41 -6.04 -1.75 7.15
N PHE A 42 -5.64 -2.15 5.93
CA PHE A 42 -4.74 -3.27 5.68
C PHE A 42 -3.41 -3.14 6.44
N VAL A 43 -2.74 -1.98 6.33
CA VAL A 43 -1.46 -1.75 7.04
C VAL A 43 -1.64 -1.68 8.56
N MET A 44 -2.78 -1.20 9.07
CA MET A 44 -3.11 -1.25 10.51
C MET A 44 -3.27 -2.69 11.01
N ASP A 45 -3.95 -3.56 10.26
CA ASP A 45 -4.12 -4.98 10.58
C ASP A 45 -2.76 -5.70 10.60
N LEU A 46 -1.90 -5.46 9.59
CA LEU A 46 -0.54 -5.97 9.54
C LEU A 46 0.35 -5.52 10.72
N MET A 47 0.13 -4.32 11.26
CA MET A 47 0.84 -3.87 12.46
C MET A 47 0.33 -4.55 13.74
N GLY A 48 -0.91 -5.04 13.76
CA GLY A 48 -1.56 -5.58 14.96
C GLY A 48 -1.88 -4.54 16.03
N GLU A 49 -1.76 -3.24 15.74
CA GLU A 49 -1.97 -2.15 16.67
C GLU A 49 -2.52 -0.90 15.98
N VAL A 50 -3.17 -0.02 16.76
CA VAL A 50 -3.74 1.23 16.25
C VAL A 50 -2.63 2.29 16.15
N PRO A 51 -2.44 2.96 15.01
CA PRO A 51 -1.35 3.91 14.81
C PRO A 51 -1.44 5.13 15.74
N ASP A 52 -0.27 5.60 16.17
CA ASP A 52 -0.08 6.82 16.96
C ASP A 52 0.75 7.85 16.19
N GLU A 53 0.34 9.11 16.29
CA GLU A 53 0.91 10.24 15.54
C GLU A 53 2.36 10.57 15.90
N ASN A 54 2.88 10.05 17.01
CA ASN A 54 4.24 10.32 17.51
C ASN A 54 5.18 9.12 17.32
N THR A 55 4.66 7.89 17.22
CA THR A 55 5.47 6.66 17.20
C THR A 55 5.36 5.86 15.91
N SER A 56 4.30 6.06 15.12
CA SER A 56 4.04 5.25 13.91
C SER A 56 4.52 5.93 12.63
N ILE A 57 4.82 7.23 12.63
CA ILE A 57 5.38 7.92 11.46
C ILE A 57 6.80 7.40 11.19
N GLU A 58 7.14 7.23 9.92
CA GLU A 58 8.36 6.57 9.39
C GLU A 58 8.49 5.08 9.73
N ARG A 59 7.53 4.46 10.44
CA ARG A 59 7.50 3.01 10.62
C ARG A 59 7.27 2.32 9.29
N GLU A 60 8.06 1.28 9.04
CA GLU A 60 7.93 0.40 7.87
C GLU A 60 7.27 -0.91 8.27
N VAL A 61 6.34 -1.39 7.44
CA VAL A 61 5.63 -2.66 7.56
C VAL A 61 5.87 -3.41 6.26
N VAL A 62 6.34 -4.65 6.34
CA VAL A 62 6.68 -5.46 5.16
C VAL A 62 5.70 -6.62 5.02
N PHE A 63 5.17 -6.80 3.81
CA PHE A 63 4.31 -7.91 3.44
C PHE A 63 4.65 -8.32 2.00
N GLU A 64 5.04 -9.58 1.82
CA GLU A 64 5.52 -10.11 0.53
C GLU A 64 6.63 -9.23 -0.10
N ALA A 65 6.42 -8.75 -1.33
CA ALA A 65 7.33 -7.84 -2.03
C ALA A 65 7.08 -6.34 -1.70
N CYS A 66 6.17 -6.03 -0.78
CA CYS A 66 5.75 -4.66 -0.49
C CYS A 66 6.30 -4.15 0.84
N THR A 67 6.84 -2.94 0.82
CA THR A 67 7.16 -2.17 2.02
C THR A 67 6.20 -0.97 2.10
N PHE A 68 5.43 -0.90 3.17
CA PHE A 68 4.54 0.22 3.49
C PHE A 68 5.18 1.08 4.57
N ARG A 69 5.53 2.32 4.25
CA ARG A 69 6.06 3.30 5.19
C ARG A 69 5.01 4.35 5.51
N ILE A 70 4.73 4.54 6.79
CA ILE A 70 3.69 5.47 7.24
C ILE A 70 4.23 6.90 7.18
N LEU A 71 3.67 7.72 6.29
CA LEU A 71 4.07 9.13 6.12
C LEU A 71 3.27 10.07 7.02
N SER A 72 2.04 9.71 7.37
CA SER A 72 1.18 10.52 8.23
C SER A 72 0.10 9.67 8.90
N VAL A 73 -0.17 9.99 10.16
CA VAL A 73 -1.28 9.48 10.96
C VAL A 73 -2.10 10.71 11.40
N LYS A 74 -3.40 10.54 11.60
CA LYS A 74 -4.31 11.53 12.19
C LYS A 74 -5.52 10.83 12.76
N ASP A 75 -6.06 11.28 13.90
CA ASP A 75 -7.29 10.72 14.49
C ASP A 75 -7.26 9.19 14.62
N ARG A 76 -6.07 8.62 14.94
CA ARG A 76 -5.79 7.17 15.04
C ARG A 76 -5.97 6.38 13.73
N ARG A 77 -5.90 7.04 12.58
CA ARG A 77 -5.96 6.49 11.22
C ARG A 77 -4.66 6.82 10.47
N ILE A 78 -4.17 5.90 9.64
CA ILE A 78 -3.10 6.21 8.68
C ILE A 78 -3.69 7.10 7.58
N GLU A 79 -3.20 8.33 7.45
CA GLU A 79 -3.66 9.28 6.42
C GLU A 79 -2.86 9.11 5.12
N LYS A 80 -1.55 8.79 5.20
CA LYS A 80 -0.68 8.64 4.03
C LYS A 80 0.37 7.54 4.19
N ILE A 81 0.60 6.82 3.10
CA ILE A 81 1.56 5.71 3.00
C ILE A 81 2.47 5.95 1.78
N LEU A 82 3.75 5.63 1.94
CA LEU A 82 4.68 5.35 0.84
C LEU A 82 4.73 3.83 0.66
N LEU A 83 4.22 3.34 -0.47
CA LEU A 83 4.36 1.95 -0.90
C LEU A 83 5.60 1.84 -1.79
N THR A 84 6.52 0.96 -1.45
CA THR A 84 7.58 0.50 -2.35
C THR A 84 7.34 -0.96 -2.68
N VAL A 85 7.18 -1.27 -3.97
CA VAL A 85 7.12 -2.64 -4.47
C VAL A 85 8.53 -3.03 -4.91
N ALA A 86 9.14 -4.01 -4.25
CA ALA A 86 10.38 -4.60 -4.71
C ALA A 86 10.15 -5.19 -6.11
N ALA A 87 11.11 -4.98 -7.01
CA ALA A 87 11.03 -5.49 -8.38
C ALA A 87 11.17 -7.02 -8.41
N ALA A 88 10.10 -7.73 -8.05
CA ALA A 88 9.80 -9.03 -8.61
C ALA A 88 9.76 -8.85 -10.12
N GLU A 89 10.48 -9.69 -10.84
CA GLU A 89 10.59 -9.62 -12.30
C GLU A 89 9.17 -9.62 -12.88
N SER A 90 8.77 -8.49 -13.49
CA SER A 90 7.45 -8.35 -14.10
C SER A 90 7.44 -9.23 -15.34
N GLU A 91 7.12 -10.51 -15.14
CA GLU A 91 6.93 -11.50 -16.18
C GLU A 91 5.72 -11.06 -16.99
N LYS A 92 6.02 -10.31 -18.06
CA LYS A 92 5.08 -10.06 -19.13
C LYS A 92 4.82 -11.39 -19.81
N GLU A 93 3.85 -12.16 -19.31
CA GLU A 93 3.13 -13.16 -20.09
C GLU A 93 2.32 -12.47 -21.20
N GLY A 94 3.06 -11.89 -22.15
CA GLY A 94 2.56 -11.35 -23.40
C GLY A 94 2.61 -12.42 -24.46
N THR A 95 1.55 -13.22 -24.52
CA THR A 95 1.02 -13.93 -25.70
C THR A 95 2.01 -14.24 -26.83
N ALA A 96 2.41 -15.51 -26.94
CA ALA A 96 2.89 -16.10 -28.19
C ALA A 96 1.94 -17.22 -28.63
N ALA A 97 0.82 -16.83 -29.26
CA ALA A 97 -0.03 -17.76 -30.00
C ALA A 97 0.55 -17.99 -31.40
N ILE A 98 1.02 -19.21 -31.68
CA ILE A 98 1.08 -19.85 -33.02
C ILE A 98 0.78 -21.33 -32.90
#